data_AF-A0AAD3DN07-F1
#
_entry.id   AF-A0AAD3DN07-F1
#
_cell.length_a   1.000
_cell.length_b   1.000
_cell.length_c   1.000
_cell.angle_alpha   90.00
_cell.angle_beta   90.00
_cell.angle_gamma   90.00
#
_symmetry.space_group_name_H-M   'P 1'
#
loop_
_entity.id
_entity.type
_entity.pdbx_description
1 polymer ?
#
loop_
_entity_poly.entity_id
_entity_poly.type
_entity_poly.pdbx_seq_one_letter_code
_entity_poly.pdbx_strand_id
1 'polypeptide(L)'
;HISQSAKERNLQRYYIHNGNTMALMHKQSLRGSAFGPAKATRPVVRVAKSRASAVSVRADGQQVQVEIDKPLGLQLEQSTAPGGGLVVKSARGNAAKAGLKAGDTIIYTSSFFGDELWPADKLSFTNNAVTNCPSPVTFIYVPGENTKVNVKRLPKRPAPARFGRKLTEAERALATHICVDCGYIYCDPVPFDETPANYRCPQCNAPKRRFVPYDAKSGKTSGVAEGTIGTIATVIGGLVGIAVLFYLGTSI
;
A
#
# COMPACT_ATOMS: atom_id res chain seq x y z
N HIS A 1 -5.25 -49.75 -34.88
CA HIS A 1 -6.68 -49.44 -35.01
C HIS A 1 -6.95 -48.07 -34.40
N ILE A 2 -7.30 -47.12 -35.27
CA ILE A 2 -7.56 -45.71 -35.00
C ILE A 2 -8.98 -45.55 -34.43
N SER A 3 -9.19 -44.50 -33.63
CA SER A 3 -10.45 -43.81 -33.29
C SER A 3 -10.87 -43.80 -31.81
N GLN A 4 -10.17 -42.98 -31.01
CA GLN A 4 -10.73 -42.39 -29.78
C GLN A 4 -11.09 -40.91 -29.98
N SER A 5 -12.02 -40.62 -30.88
CA SER A 5 -12.53 -39.25 -31.05
C SER A 5 -13.93 -39.26 -31.65
N ALA A 6 -14.96 -39.34 -30.80
CA ALA A 6 -16.35 -39.04 -31.22
C ALA A 6 -17.42 -38.98 -30.09
N LYS A 7 -17.14 -39.28 -28.82
CA LYS A 7 -18.22 -39.54 -27.85
C LYS A 7 -18.56 -38.45 -26.82
N GLU A 8 -17.84 -37.33 -26.78
CA GLU A 8 -18.00 -36.33 -25.70
C GLU A 8 -18.46 -34.93 -26.17
N ARG A 9 -19.22 -34.84 -27.27
CA ARG A 9 -19.71 -33.55 -27.80
C ARG A 9 -21.23 -33.44 -28.00
N ASN A 10 -22.06 -34.12 -27.20
CA ASN A 10 -23.51 -34.09 -27.43
C ASN A 10 -24.40 -34.13 -26.18
N LEU A 11 -24.05 -33.36 -25.14
CA LEU A 11 -24.93 -33.16 -23.96
C LEU A 11 -25.11 -31.69 -23.58
N GLN A 12 -25.05 -30.80 -24.58
CA GLN A 12 -25.53 -29.44 -24.45
C GLN A 12 -26.66 -29.22 -25.46
N ARG A 13 -27.78 -28.73 -24.94
CA ARG A 13 -29.10 -28.51 -25.57
C ARG A 13 -30.03 -29.69 -25.36
N TYR A 14 -31.05 -29.53 -24.52
CA TYR A 14 -32.46 -29.47 -24.94
C TYR A 14 -33.37 -29.21 -23.70
N TYR A 15 -34.07 -28.06 -23.73
CA TYR A 15 -35.38 -27.72 -23.09
C TYR A 15 -35.47 -27.69 -21.54
N ILE A 16 -35.69 -26.58 -20.82
CA ILE A 16 -36.73 -25.52 -20.86
C ILE A 16 -38.17 -26.08 -20.90
N HIS A 17 -38.87 -26.17 -19.75
CA HIS A 17 -40.08 -25.38 -19.45
C HIS A 17 -40.72 -25.67 -18.07
N ASN A 18 -41.36 -24.63 -17.55
CA ASN A 18 -42.14 -24.44 -16.33
C ASN A 18 -43.31 -25.43 -16.09
N GLY A 19 -43.75 -25.57 -14.83
CA GLY A 19 -45.17 -25.84 -14.53
C GLY A 19 -45.49 -26.60 -13.23
N ASN A 20 -45.68 -25.84 -12.15
CA ASN A 20 -46.75 -25.89 -11.14
C ASN A 20 -47.42 -27.19 -10.62
N THR A 21 -47.79 -27.12 -9.32
CA THR A 21 -48.85 -27.82 -8.55
C THR A 21 -48.59 -29.24 -8.03
N MET A 22 -48.52 -29.41 -6.70
CA MET A 22 -49.66 -29.83 -5.87
C MET A 22 -49.30 -29.86 -4.37
N ALA A 23 -50.21 -29.32 -3.58
CA ALA A 23 -50.19 -29.28 -2.13
C ALA A 23 -50.45 -30.66 -1.52
N LEU A 24 -49.95 -30.92 -0.31
CA LEU A 24 -50.66 -31.74 0.68
C LEU A 24 -50.29 -31.30 2.10
N MET A 25 -51.35 -31.16 2.88
CA MET A 25 -51.45 -30.61 4.23
C MET A 25 -50.91 -31.59 5.28
N HIS A 26 -50.31 -31.06 6.35
CA HIS A 26 -50.51 -31.65 7.68
C HIS A 26 -50.64 -30.54 8.73
N LYS A 27 -51.86 -30.43 9.27
CA LYS A 27 -52.18 -29.64 10.45
C LYS A 27 -51.81 -30.46 11.68
N GLN A 28 -51.11 -29.87 12.64
CA GLN A 28 -51.38 -30.10 14.05
C GLN A 28 -51.03 -28.84 14.85
N SER A 29 -52.09 -28.21 15.33
CA SER A 29 -52.10 -27.23 16.41
C SER A 29 -51.84 -27.97 17.73
N LEU A 30 -51.10 -27.37 18.66
CA LEU A 30 -51.66 -27.05 19.98
C LEU A 30 -50.79 -26.04 20.74
N ARG A 31 -51.51 -25.22 21.51
CA ARG A 31 -51.13 -24.03 22.25
C ARG A 31 -50.12 -24.30 23.38
N GLY A 32 -49.33 -23.28 23.69
CA GLY A 32 -48.60 -23.17 24.96
C GLY A 32 -47.97 -21.79 25.12
N SER A 33 -48.72 -20.86 25.71
CA SER A 33 -48.26 -19.53 26.12
C SER A 33 -47.38 -19.65 27.36
N ALA A 34 -46.16 -19.13 27.30
CA ALA A 34 -45.35 -18.83 28.49
C ALA A 34 -44.59 -17.53 28.24
N PHE A 35 -45.14 -16.45 28.80
CA PHE A 35 -44.48 -15.15 28.94
C PHE A 35 -43.33 -15.30 29.94
N GLY A 36 -42.09 -15.31 29.44
CA GLY A 36 -40.89 -15.03 30.24
C GLY A 36 -40.38 -13.63 29.92
N PRO A 37 -39.82 -12.87 30.87
CA PRO A 37 -39.33 -11.53 30.60
C PRO A 37 -38.11 -11.63 29.70
N ALA A 38 -38.22 -11.07 28.49
CA ALA A 38 -37.11 -10.92 27.57
C ALA A 38 -36.04 -10.02 28.22
N LYS A 39 -34.87 -10.58 28.53
CA LYS A 39 -33.68 -9.77 28.83
C LYS A 39 -33.42 -8.90 27.60
N ALA A 40 -33.45 -7.59 27.80
CA ALA A 40 -33.13 -6.60 26.79
C ALA A 40 -31.72 -6.85 26.23
N THR A 41 -31.63 -7.50 25.07
CA THR A 41 -30.43 -7.53 24.25
C THR A 41 -30.19 -6.10 23.76
N ARG A 42 -29.22 -5.43 24.36
CA ARG A 42 -28.70 -4.14 23.90
C ARG A 42 -28.38 -4.27 22.40
N PRO A 43 -28.82 -3.34 21.54
CA PRO A 43 -28.40 -3.38 20.15
C PRO A 43 -26.88 -3.16 20.13
N VAL A 44 -26.14 -4.20 19.77
CA VAL A 44 -24.74 -4.05 19.39
C VAL A 44 -24.78 -3.28 18.08
N VAL A 45 -24.65 -1.95 18.19
CA VAL A 45 -24.34 -1.08 17.06
C VAL A 45 -23.03 -1.61 16.49
N ARG A 46 -23.12 -2.44 15.45
CA ARG A 46 -21.97 -2.74 14.61
C ARG A 46 -21.66 -1.44 13.88
N VAL A 47 -20.83 -0.61 14.52
CA VAL A 47 -20.14 0.45 13.81
C VAL A 47 -19.35 -0.26 12.72
N ALA A 48 -19.86 -0.19 11.49
CA ALA A 48 -19.07 -0.52 10.32
C ALA A 48 -17.89 0.43 10.37
N LYS A 49 -16.75 -0.05 10.88
CA LYS A 49 -15.50 0.68 10.92
C LYS A 49 -15.07 0.83 9.47
N SER A 50 -15.57 1.87 8.81
CA SER A 50 -15.08 2.29 7.51
C SER A 50 -13.59 2.48 7.68
N ARG A 51 -12.82 1.63 7.02
CA ARG A 51 -11.37 1.74 6.85
C ARG A 51 -11.07 2.99 6.02
N ALA A 52 -11.36 4.16 6.59
CA ALA A 52 -11.00 5.42 5.99
C ALA A 52 -9.48 5.47 5.97
N SER A 53 -8.91 5.55 4.77
CA SER A 53 -7.56 6.07 4.55
C SER A 53 -7.33 7.20 5.54
N ALA A 54 -6.31 7.08 6.40
CA ALA A 54 -6.06 8.02 7.48
C ALA A 54 -5.94 9.44 6.92
N VAL A 55 -7.00 10.24 7.05
CA VAL A 55 -7.01 11.65 6.73
C VAL A 55 -6.42 12.37 7.94
N SER A 56 -5.15 12.75 7.88
CA SER A 56 -4.57 13.62 8.91
C SER A 56 -4.68 15.07 8.41
N VAL A 57 -5.61 15.83 8.98
CA VAL A 57 -5.76 17.27 8.73
C VAL A 57 -4.72 18.00 9.59
N ARG A 58 -3.83 18.79 8.97
CA ARG A 58 -2.87 19.62 9.71
C ARG A 58 -3.54 20.93 10.17
N ALA A 59 -2.99 21.50 11.24
CA ALA A 59 -3.52 22.65 12.00
C ALA A 59 -3.75 23.94 11.18
N ASP A 60 -3.22 24.04 9.96
CA ASP A 60 -3.38 25.21 9.08
C ASP A 60 -4.75 25.22 8.35
N GLY A 61 -5.59 24.19 8.51
CA GLY A 61 -6.94 24.09 7.95
C GLY A 61 -7.02 24.01 6.42
N GLN A 62 -5.92 24.19 5.70
CA GLN A 62 -5.88 24.23 4.23
C GLN A 62 -5.18 23.03 3.59
N GLN A 63 -4.38 22.25 4.32
CA GLN A 63 -3.65 21.10 3.77
C GLN A 63 -4.12 19.80 4.41
N VAL A 64 -4.54 18.85 3.57
CA VAL A 64 -5.03 17.54 3.97
C VAL A 64 -4.10 16.48 3.43
N GLN A 65 -3.60 15.62 4.31
CA GLN A 65 -2.76 14.48 3.93
C GLN A 65 -3.61 13.21 3.85
N VAL A 66 -3.46 12.46 2.75
CA VAL A 66 -4.16 11.20 2.50
C VAL A 66 -3.20 10.14 2.00
N GLU A 67 -3.47 8.90 2.38
CA GLU A 67 -2.73 7.71 1.95
C GLU A 67 -3.67 6.77 1.22
N ILE A 68 -3.34 6.43 -0.02
CA ILE A 68 -4.24 5.74 -0.94
C ILE A 68 -3.54 4.49 -1.46
N ASP A 69 -4.21 3.34 -1.31
CA ASP A 69 -3.72 2.09 -1.87
C ASP A 69 -3.96 2.01 -3.38
N LYS A 70 -3.00 1.42 -4.10
CA LYS A 70 -3.17 1.07 -5.52
C LYS A 70 -4.21 -0.05 -5.67
N PRO A 71 -5.08 -0.02 -6.70
CA PRO A 71 -5.20 1.00 -7.74
C PRO A 71 -5.84 2.30 -7.24
N LEU A 72 -5.27 3.45 -7.62
CA LEU A 72 -5.66 4.75 -7.05
C LEU A 72 -7.02 5.24 -7.54
N GLY A 73 -7.29 5.12 -8.85
CA GLY A 73 -8.50 5.70 -9.46
C GLY A 73 -8.48 7.23 -9.51
N LEU A 74 -7.30 7.84 -9.67
CA LEU A 74 -7.10 9.29 -9.65
C LEU A 74 -6.64 9.79 -11.02
N GLN A 75 -7.25 10.87 -11.52
CA GLN A 75 -6.82 11.59 -12.72
C GLN A 75 -6.45 13.03 -12.35
N LEU A 76 -5.27 13.45 -12.78
CA LEU A 76 -4.71 14.76 -12.49
C LEU A 76 -4.55 15.60 -13.76
N GLU A 77 -4.68 16.90 -13.62
CA GLU A 77 -4.41 17.90 -14.65
C GLU A 77 -3.45 18.97 -14.12
N GLN A 78 -2.72 19.62 -15.02
CA GLN A 78 -1.84 20.72 -14.64
C GLN A 78 -2.67 21.91 -14.17
N SER A 79 -2.40 22.42 -12.96
CA SER A 79 -3.10 23.61 -12.46
C SER A 79 -2.70 24.86 -13.25
N THR A 80 -3.68 25.69 -13.58
CA THR A 80 -3.50 27.04 -14.12
C THR A 80 -3.48 28.12 -13.04
N ALA A 81 -3.76 27.75 -11.79
CA ALA A 81 -3.84 28.69 -10.68
C ALA A 81 -2.47 29.31 -10.36
N PRO A 82 -2.42 30.53 -9.79
CA PRO A 82 -1.16 31.21 -9.44
C PRO A 82 -0.28 30.41 -8.47
N GLY A 83 -0.88 29.61 -7.57
CA GLY A 83 -0.16 28.73 -6.66
C GLY A 83 0.44 27.49 -7.34
N GLY A 84 0.02 27.17 -8.56
CA GLY A 84 0.39 25.95 -9.27
C GLY A 84 -0.11 24.69 -8.55
N GLY A 85 0.54 23.55 -8.83
CA GLY A 85 0.11 22.24 -8.36
C GLY A 85 -0.59 21.43 -9.45
N LEU A 86 -1.23 20.34 -9.05
CA LEU A 86 -2.02 19.50 -9.95
C LEU A 86 -3.47 19.42 -9.46
N VAL A 87 -4.41 19.76 -10.34
CA VAL A 87 -5.84 19.70 -10.03
C VAL A 87 -6.34 18.27 -10.23
N VAL A 88 -7.14 17.79 -9.29
CA VAL A 88 -7.84 16.51 -9.42
C VAL A 88 -8.96 16.70 -10.45
N LYS A 89 -8.81 16.09 -11.63
CA LYS A 89 -9.86 16.06 -12.65
C LYS A 89 -10.98 15.10 -12.25
N SER A 90 -10.60 13.93 -11.78
CA SER A 90 -11.55 12.94 -11.25
C SER A 90 -10.90 12.06 -10.20
N ALA A 91 -11.69 11.69 -9.19
CA ALA A 91 -11.33 10.72 -8.18
C ALA A 91 -12.41 9.63 -8.12
N ARG A 92 -11.99 8.37 -8.21
CA ARG A 92 -12.84 7.17 -8.20
C ARG A 92 -12.18 6.10 -7.34
N GLY A 93 -12.93 5.08 -6.95
CA GLY A 93 -12.38 3.94 -6.21
C GLY A 93 -11.70 4.34 -4.90
N ASN A 94 -10.44 3.96 -4.73
CA ASN A 94 -9.68 4.20 -3.50
C ASN A 94 -9.41 5.69 -3.26
N ALA A 95 -9.16 6.48 -4.31
CA ALA A 95 -8.96 7.93 -4.17
C ALA A 95 -10.21 8.66 -3.68
N ALA A 96 -11.39 8.30 -4.21
CA ALA A 96 -12.66 8.85 -3.73
C ALA A 96 -12.95 8.45 -2.27
N LYS A 97 -12.68 7.19 -1.91
CA LYS A 97 -12.82 6.70 -0.52
C LYS A 97 -11.87 7.41 0.45
N ALA A 98 -10.73 7.89 -0.02
CA ALA A 98 -9.79 8.67 0.76
C ALA A 98 -10.17 10.16 0.90
N GLY A 99 -11.26 10.59 0.25
CA GLY A 99 -11.79 11.95 0.38
C GLY A 99 -11.29 12.94 -0.67
N LEU A 100 -10.55 12.49 -1.68
CA LEU A 100 -10.21 13.34 -2.84
C LEU A 100 -11.45 13.55 -3.71
N LYS A 101 -11.67 14.80 -4.12
CA LYS A 101 -12.75 15.20 -5.03
C LYS A 101 -12.20 15.99 -6.21
N ALA A 102 -12.97 16.06 -7.28
CA ALA A 102 -12.64 16.90 -8.42
C ALA A 102 -12.54 18.37 -7.99
N GLY A 103 -11.54 19.08 -8.51
CA GLY A 103 -11.25 20.47 -8.17
C GLY A 103 -10.29 20.68 -6.99
N ASP A 104 -9.92 19.62 -6.25
CA ASP A 104 -8.87 19.72 -5.24
C ASP A 104 -7.48 19.86 -5.89
N THR A 105 -6.59 20.63 -5.26
CA THR A 105 -5.23 20.81 -5.78
C THR A 105 -4.22 20.00 -4.98
N ILE A 106 -3.58 19.03 -5.60
CA ILE A 106 -2.44 18.30 -5.04
C ILE A 106 -1.20 19.18 -5.06
N ILE A 107 -0.57 19.30 -3.90
CA ILE A 107 0.64 20.10 -3.69
C ILE A 107 1.86 19.23 -3.38
N TYR A 108 1.67 18.02 -2.84
CA TYR A 108 2.72 17.01 -2.70
C TYR A 108 2.24 15.63 -3.11
N THR A 109 3.17 14.85 -3.65
CA THR A 109 3.02 13.42 -3.94
C THR A 109 4.16 12.63 -3.33
N SER A 110 3.91 11.38 -2.96
CA SER A 110 4.98 10.44 -2.64
C SER A 110 5.84 10.23 -3.89
N SER A 111 7.16 10.40 -3.73
CA SER A 111 8.15 9.98 -4.73
C SER A 111 8.13 8.48 -4.95
N PHE A 112 8.79 7.94 -5.96
CA PHE A 112 9.13 6.50 -6.01
C PHE A 112 10.53 6.24 -5.45
N PHE A 113 11.36 7.28 -5.34
CA PHE A 113 12.66 7.27 -4.69
C PHE A 113 12.55 7.81 -3.27
N GLY A 114 12.81 6.92 -2.30
CA GLY A 114 12.98 7.27 -0.89
C GLY A 114 11.68 7.62 -0.15
N ASP A 115 11.82 7.81 1.16
CA ASP A 115 10.76 8.26 2.06
C ASP A 115 10.59 9.78 1.99
N GLU A 116 10.35 10.32 0.79
CA GLU A 116 10.13 11.76 0.59
C GLU A 116 8.80 12.06 -0.10
N LEU A 117 8.19 13.18 0.30
CA LEU A 117 7.12 13.84 -0.42
C LEU A 117 7.72 14.94 -1.29
N TRP A 118 7.45 14.84 -2.60
CA TRP A 118 7.95 15.77 -3.60
C TRP A 118 6.82 16.74 -3.99
N PRO A 119 7.15 18.02 -4.25
CA PRO A 119 6.17 18.97 -4.75
C PRO A 119 5.53 18.46 -6.06
N ALA A 120 4.20 18.55 -6.14
CA ALA A 120 3.45 18.13 -7.33
C ALA A 120 3.39 19.27 -8.36
N ASP A 121 4.53 19.62 -8.97
CA ASP A 121 4.64 20.79 -9.86
C ASP A 121 4.29 20.48 -11.33
N LYS A 122 4.74 19.33 -11.84
CA LYS A 122 4.58 18.91 -13.23
C LYS A 122 3.77 17.62 -13.32
N LEU A 123 2.78 17.62 -14.21
CA LEU A 123 1.88 16.49 -14.40
C LEU A 123 2.61 15.22 -14.86
N SER A 124 3.51 15.32 -15.84
CA SER A 124 4.24 14.17 -16.37
C SER A 124 5.14 13.51 -15.32
N PHE A 125 5.84 14.33 -14.53
CA PHE A 125 6.69 13.86 -13.45
C PHE A 125 5.87 13.17 -12.36
N THR A 126 4.77 13.80 -11.94
CA THR A 126 3.90 13.25 -10.89
C THR A 126 3.22 11.96 -11.35
N ASN A 127 2.71 11.88 -12.58
CA ASN A 127 2.12 10.67 -13.11
C ASN A 127 3.13 9.51 -13.15
N ASN A 128 4.37 9.78 -13.56
CA ASN A 128 5.42 8.76 -13.55
C ASN A 128 5.78 8.33 -12.13
N ALA A 129 5.92 9.28 -11.20
CA ALA A 129 6.24 9.00 -9.81
C ALA A 129 5.13 8.17 -9.12
N VAL A 130 3.87 8.57 -9.29
CA VAL A 130 2.71 7.87 -8.73
C VAL A 130 2.57 6.47 -9.33
N THR A 131 2.80 6.32 -10.64
CA THR A 131 2.71 5.02 -11.34
C THR A 131 3.77 4.04 -10.84
N ASN A 132 4.98 4.50 -10.54
CA ASN A 132 6.08 3.65 -10.08
C ASN A 132 6.21 3.56 -8.54
N CYS A 133 5.58 4.46 -7.78
CA CYS A 133 5.60 4.42 -6.33
C CYS A 133 4.92 3.15 -5.80
N PRO A 134 5.53 2.34 -4.92
CA PRO A 134 4.82 1.22 -4.31
C PRO A 134 3.60 1.72 -3.49
N SER A 135 2.61 0.85 -3.30
CA SER A 135 1.44 1.15 -2.46
C SER A 135 1.83 1.13 -0.98
N PRO A 136 1.32 2.03 -0.12
CA PRO A 136 0.39 3.13 -0.41
C PRO A 136 1.08 4.39 -0.96
N VAL A 137 0.34 5.16 -1.76
CA VAL A 137 0.77 6.47 -2.30
C VAL A 137 0.23 7.58 -1.39
N THR A 138 1.11 8.45 -0.91
CA THR A 138 0.74 9.58 -0.03
C THR A 138 0.58 10.85 -0.85
N PHE A 139 -0.53 11.56 -0.67
CA PHE A 139 -0.74 12.89 -1.24
C PHE A 139 -0.96 13.90 -0.12
N ILE A 140 -0.53 15.14 -0.34
CA ILE A 140 -1.02 16.31 0.40
C ILE A 140 -1.70 17.21 -0.61
N TYR A 141 -2.95 17.56 -0.33
CA TYR A 141 -3.76 18.41 -1.18
C TYR A 141 -4.35 19.59 -0.41
N VAL A 142 -4.69 20.62 -1.15
CA VAL A 142 -5.48 21.77 -0.71
C VAL A 142 -6.89 21.60 -1.29
N PRO A 143 -7.95 21.67 -0.46
CA PRO A 143 -9.31 21.66 -0.98
C PRO A 143 -9.56 22.84 -1.93
N GLY A 144 -10.05 22.56 -3.13
CA GLY A 144 -10.32 23.58 -4.16
C GLY A 144 -9.06 24.16 -4.83
N GLU A 145 -9.23 25.36 -5.41
CA GLU A 145 -8.18 26.05 -6.16
C GLU A 145 -7.07 26.60 -5.24
N ASN A 146 -5.82 26.33 -5.61
CA ASN A 146 -4.66 26.75 -4.84
C ASN A 146 -4.16 28.16 -5.24
N THR A 147 -4.48 29.15 -4.40
CA THR A 147 -4.01 30.54 -4.57
C THR A 147 -2.92 30.96 -3.59
N LYS A 148 -2.73 30.22 -2.48
CA LYS A 148 -1.86 30.62 -1.37
C LYS A 148 -0.54 29.86 -1.30
N VAL A 149 -0.50 28.62 -1.79
CA VAL A 149 0.69 27.76 -1.70
C VAL A 149 1.41 27.77 -3.04
N ASN A 150 2.63 28.32 -3.11
CA ASN A 150 3.42 28.25 -4.33
C ASN A 150 4.15 26.90 -4.43
N VAL A 151 3.59 25.97 -5.20
CA VAL A 151 4.08 24.58 -5.29
C VAL A 151 5.50 24.49 -5.83
N LYS A 152 5.91 25.39 -6.72
CA LYS A 152 7.27 25.39 -7.31
C LYS A 152 8.37 25.70 -6.30
N ARG A 153 8.04 26.40 -5.21
CA ARG A 153 8.98 26.81 -4.17
C ARG A 153 8.90 25.95 -2.91
N LEU A 154 8.08 24.90 -2.93
CA LEU A 154 7.95 23.99 -1.80
C LEU A 154 9.21 23.14 -1.65
N PRO A 155 9.82 23.06 -0.45
CA PRO A 155 10.92 22.15 -0.20
C PRO A 155 10.41 20.71 -0.17
N LYS A 156 11.28 19.76 -0.49
CA LYS A 156 11.00 18.33 -0.24
C LYS A 156 10.79 18.11 1.25
N ARG A 157 9.88 17.21 1.60
CA ARG A 157 9.56 16.87 3.00
C ARG A 157 9.77 15.38 3.23
N PRO A 158 10.13 14.97 4.46
CA PRO A 158 10.12 13.54 4.80
C PRO A 158 8.70 13.00 4.66
N ALA A 159 8.58 11.88 3.94
CA ALA A 159 7.36 11.13 3.86
C ALA A 159 7.09 10.39 5.17
N PRO A 160 5.82 10.04 5.44
CA PRO A 160 5.54 8.94 6.34
C PRO A 160 6.37 7.73 5.93
N ALA A 161 6.96 7.04 6.90
CA ALA A 161 7.74 5.84 6.65
C ALA A 161 6.89 4.84 5.86
N ARG A 162 7.34 4.49 4.66
CA ARG A 162 6.57 3.68 3.70
C ARG A 162 6.76 2.19 3.90
N PHE A 163 7.84 1.85 4.60
CA PHE A 163 8.18 0.47 4.86
C PHE A 163 7.10 -0.13 5.77
N GLY A 164 6.29 -0.97 5.12
CA GLY A 164 5.15 -1.66 5.69
C GLY A 164 3.86 -1.29 5.01
N ARG A 165 3.24 -2.32 4.42
CA ARG A 165 1.77 -2.45 4.39
C ARG A 165 1.22 -1.85 5.70
N LYS A 166 0.06 -1.19 5.68
CA LYS A 166 -0.64 -0.87 6.94
C LYS A 166 -0.93 -2.18 7.66
N LEU A 167 -0.03 -2.54 8.57
CA LEU A 167 -0.09 -3.78 9.31
C LEU A 167 -1.30 -3.69 10.22
N THR A 168 -2.14 -4.71 10.19
CA THR A 168 -3.10 -4.93 11.27
C THR A 168 -2.33 -5.08 12.58
N GLU A 169 -2.97 -4.83 13.72
CA GLU A 169 -2.30 -4.97 15.03
C GLU A 169 -1.66 -6.36 15.21
N ALA A 170 -2.31 -7.40 14.67
CA ALA A 170 -1.79 -8.77 14.65
C ALA A 170 -0.53 -8.91 13.77
N GLU A 171 -0.54 -8.37 12.55
CA GLU A 171 0.64 -8.39 11.67
C GLU A 171 1.77 -7.51 12.23
N ARG A 172 1.44 -6.44 12.95
CA ARG A 172 2.40 -5.55 13.60
C ARG A 172 3.17 -6.23 14.73
N ALA A 173 2.53 -7.17 15.43
CA ALA A 173 3.18 -7.99 16.43
C ALA A 173 4.17 -9.01 15.83
N LEU A 174 3.98 -9.39 14.57
CA LEU A 174 4.83 -10.36 13.85
C LEU A 174 5.91 -9.69 12.99
N ALA A 175 5.76 -8.39 12.73
CA ALA A 175 6.65 -7.59 11.91
C ALA A 175 8.02 -7.39 12.56
N THR A 176 8.94 -8.30 12.26
CA THR A 176 10.29 -8.35 12.85
C THR A 176 11.40 -8.02 11.87
N HIS A 177 11.21 -8.30 10.58
CA HIS A 177 12.24 -8.19 9.56
C HIS A 177 11.69 -7.59 8.27
N ILE A 178 12.54 -6.89 7.53
CA ILE A 178 12.18 -6.28 6.26
C ILE A 178 13.21 -6.57 5.19
N CYS A 179 12.72 -6.82 3.97
CA CYS A 179 13.57 -7.01 2.80
C CYS A 179 14.13 -5.67 2.31
N VAL A 180 15.45 -5.52 2.27
CA VAL A 180 16.10 -4.26 1.81
C VAL A 180 15.93 -4.02 0.31
N ASP A 181 15.63 -5.06 -0.48
CA ASP A 181 15.51 -4.95 -1.93
C ASP A 181 14.16 -4.40 -2.38
N CYS A 182 13.08 -4.73 -1.67
CA CYS A 182 11.72 -4.39 -2.10
C CYS A 182 10.79 -3.88 -1.00
N GLY A 183 11.22 -3.93 0.27
CA GLY A 183 10.43 -3.46 1.41
C GLY A 183 9.34 -4.38 1.91
N TYR A 184 9.34 -5.65 1.49
CA TYR A 184 8.47 -6.66 2.10
C TYR A 184 8.76 -6.79 3.59
N ILE A 185 7.75 -6.54 4.44
CA ILE A 185 7.81 -6.82 5.87
C ILE A 185 7.38 -8.25 6.12
N TYR A 186 8.25 -8.99 6.78
CA TYR A 186 7.96 -10.33 7.26
C TYR A 186 6.97 -10.29 8.42
N CYS A 187 5.77 -10.84 8.20
CA CYS A 187 4.68 -10.84 9.19
C CYS A 187 4.10 -12.25 9.39
N ASP A 188 4.86 -13.28 9.05
CA ASP A 188 4.37 -14.66 9.13
C ASP A 188 4.38 -15.15 10.58
N PRO A 189 3.55 -16.16 10.91
CA PRO A 189 3.46 -16.68 12.28
C PRO A 189 4.74 -17.32 12.80
N VAL A 190 5.55 -17.87 11.90
CA VAL A 190 6.86 -18.45 12.24
C VAL A 190 7.83 -17.30 12.48
N PRO A 191 8.62 -17.24 13.56
CA PRO A 191 9.65 -16.23 13.73
C PRO A 191 10.64 -16.21 12.57
N PHE A 192 11.13 -15.03 12.18
CA PHE A 192 12.01 -14.91 11.00
C PHE A 192 13.29 -15.74 11.15
N ASP A 193 13.84 -15.83 12.35
CA ASP A 193 15.05 -16.60 12.63
C ASP A 193 14.88 -18.09 12.37
N GLU A 194 13.67 -18.61 12.62
CA GLU A 194 13.28 -20.01 12.43
C GLU A 194 12.94 -20.35 10.97
N THR A 195 12.80 -19.35 10.09
CA THR A 195 12.59 -19.62 8.67
C THR A 195 13.78 -20.37 8.06
N PRO A 196 13.55 -21.26 7.08
CA PRO A 196 14.62 -22.06 6.52
C PRO A 196 15.65 -21.18 5.79
N ALA A 197 16.91 -21.63 5.71
CA ALA A 197 17.99 -20.85 5.08
C ALA A 197 17.73 -20.52 3.60
N ASN A 198 16.92 -21.34 2.92
CA ASN A 198 16.49 -21.12 1.55
C ASN A 198 15.26 -20.20 1.44
N TYR A 199 14.79 -19.59 2.53
CA TYR A 199 13.69 -18.62 2.49
C TYR A 199 13.96 -17.53 1.44
N ARG A 200 12.89 -17.17 0.73
CA ARG A 200 12.90 -16.18 -0.34
C ARG A 200 11.82 -15.15 -0.07
N CYS A 201 12.15 -13.89 -0.33
CA CYS A 201 11.18 -12.82 -0.28
C CYS A 201 10.04 -13.12 -1.26
N PRO A 202 8.77 -13.20 -0.81
CA PRO A 202 7.64 -13.51 -1.68
C PRO A 202 7.31 -12.38 -2.68
N GLN A 203 7.86 -11.18 -2.48
CA GLN A 203 7.65 -10.04 -3.39
C GLN A 203 8.70 -9.94 -4.50
N CYS A 204 9.98 -10.15 -4.18
CA CYS A 204 11.08 -9.92 -5.13
C CYS A 204 12.05 -11.11 -5.31
N ASN A 205 11.77 -12.25 -4.67
CA ASN A 205 12.63 -13.44 -4.68
C ASN A 205 14.05 -13.21 -4.10
N ALA A 206 14.26 -12.14 -3.33
CA ALA A 206 15.52 -11.90 -2.64
C ALA A 206 15.81 -12.99 -1.59
N PRO A 207 17.07 -13.39 -1.39
CA PRO A 207 17.45 -14.40 -0.40
C PRO A 207 17.30 -13.89 1.04
N LYS A 208 17.12 -14.81 2.00
CA LYS A 208 16.98 -14.51 3.45
C LYS A 208 17.99 -13.50 3.99
N ARG A 209 19.25 -13.55 3.55
CA ARG A 209 20.34 -12.62 3.93
C ARG A 209 20.12 -11.14 3.61
N ARG A 210 19.15 -10.82 2.74
CA ARG A 210 18.76 -9.45 2.37
C ARG A 210 17.70 -8.87 3.31
N PHE A 211 17.30 -9.61 4.34
CA PHE A 211 16.41 -9.10 5.36
C PHE A 211 17.21 -8.49 6.51
N VAL A 212 16.72 -7.37 7.02
CA VAL A 212 17.28 -6.69 8.20
C VAL A 212 16.20 -6.56 9.27
N PRO A 213 16.58 -6.54 10.56
CA PRO A 213 15.66 -6.26 11.65
C PRO A 213 14.89 -4.96 11.42
N TYR A 214 13.60 -5.00 11.70
CA TYR A 214 12.65 -3.93 11.49
C TYR A 214 11.81 -3.74 12.74
N ASP A 215 11.73 -2.49 13.21
CA ASP A 215 10.85 -2.12 14.31
C ASP A 215 9.54 -1.54 13.75
N ALA A 216 8.46 -2.29 13.91
CA ALA A 216 7.14 -1.92 13.44
C ALA A 216 6.52 -0.69 14.13
N LYS A 217 7.04 -0.26 15.28
CA LYS A 217 6.59 0.95 15.98
C LYS A 217 7.28 2.20 15.47
N SER A 218 8.61 2.16 15.30
CA SER A 218 9.40 3.31 14.82
C SER A 218 9.52 3.40 13.30
N GLY A 219 9.20 2.31 12.58
CA GLY A 219 9.40 2.21 11.13
C GLY A 219 10.88 2.19 10.74
N LYS A 220 11.79 2.00 11.71
CA LYS A 220 13.24 2.01 11.48
C LYS A 220 13.77 0.60 11.27
N THR A 221 14.74 0.49 10.38
CA THR A 221 15.55 -0.71 10.20
C THR A 221 16.83 -0.60 11.00
N SER A 222 17.15 -1.62 11.78
CA SER A 222 18.42 -1.74 12.49
C SER A 222 19.21 -2.90 11.91
N GLY A 223 20.30 -2.60 11.21
CA GLY A 223 21.19 -3.61 10.67
C GLY A 223 21.71 -3.28 9.28
N VAL A 224 22.86 -3.86 8.96
CA VAL A 224 23.49 -3.77 7.64
C VAL A 224 23.28 -5.11 6.97
N ALA A 225 22.69 -5.13 5.78
CA ALA A 225 22.43 -6.38 5.06
C ALA A 225 23.74 -7.16 4.86
N GLU A 226 23.67 -8.47 5.09
CA GLU A 226 24.83 -9.36 5.06
C GLU A 226 25.47 -9.35 3.66
N GLY A 227 26.78 -9.04 3.61
CA GLY A 227 27.53 -8.79 2.38
C GLY A 227 27.88 -7.32 2.12
N THR A 228 27.14 -6.36 2.69
CA THR A 228 27.45 -4.93 2.53
C THR A 228 28.76 -4.54 3.23
N ILE A 229 29.10 -5.22 4.33
CA ILE A 229 30.37 -5.04 5.05
C ILE A 229 31.56 -5.43 4.16
N GLY A 230 31.44 -6.52 3.39
CA GLY A 230 32.46 -6.93 2.43
C GLY A 230 32.70 -5.88 1.34
N THR A 231 31.62 -5.30 0.81
CA THR A 231 31.70 -4.20 -0.17
C THR A 231 32.35 -2.95 0.42
N ILE A 232 32.01 -2.59 1.67
CA ILE A 232 32.63 -1.43 2.33
C ILE A 232 34.13 -1.66 2.53
N ALA A 233 34.52 -2.87 2.98
CA ALA A 233 35.92 -3.22 3.19
C ALA A 233 36.74 -3.19 1.90
N THR A 234 36.20 -3.68 0.78
CA THR A 234 36.90 -3.64 -0.51
C THR A 234 37.03 -2.22 -1.06
N VAL A 235 36.00 -1.37 -0.90
CA VAL A 235 36.07 0.05 -1.29
C VAL A 235 37.12 0.79 -0.47
N ILE A 236 37.14 0.61 0.85
CA ILE A 236 38.14 1.24 1.72
C ILE A 236 39.54 0.74 1.36
N GLY A 237 39.73 -0.57 1.23
CA GLY A 237 41.02 -1.15 0.84
C GLY A 237 41.51 -0.63 -0.52
N GLY A 238 40.61 -0.51 -1.50
CA GLY A 238 40.91 0.05 -2.81
C GLY A 238 41.33 1.52 -2.75
N LEU A 239 40.59 2.35 -2.01
CA LEU A 239 40.92 3.77 -1.85
C LEU A 239 42.25 4.00 -1.11
N VAL A 240 42.53 3.20 -0.08
CA VAL A 240 43.82 3.23 0.63
C VAL A 240 44.95 2.81 -0.31
N GLY A 241 44.78 1.74 -1.08
CA GLY A 241 45.78 1.29 -2.06
C GLY A 241 46.09 2.36 -3.11
N ILE A 242 45.06 3.03 -3.64
CA ILE A 242 45.23 4.13 -4.59
C ILE A 242 45.97 5.32 -3.94
N ALA A 243 45.63 5.69 -2.71
CA ALA A 243 46.30 6.78 -2.00
C ALA A 243 47.78 6.47 -1.75
N VAL A 244 48.12 5.23 -1.40
CA VAL A 244 49.51 4.79 -1.21
C VAL A 244 50.28 4.84 -2.54
N LEU A 245 49.69 4.33 -3.62
CA LEU A 245 50.32 4.38 -4.94
C LEU A 245 50.52 5.82 -5.44
N PHE A 246 49.54 6.70 -5.20
CA PHE A 246 49.65 8.12 -5.53
C PHE A 246 50.78 8.78 -4.72
N TYR A 247 50.82 8.58 -3.40
CA TYR A 247 51.88 9.12 -2.55
C TYR A 247 53.27 8.66 -3.00
N LEU A 248 53.45 7.36 -3.26
CA LEU A 248 54.72 6.83 -3.75
C LEU A 248 55.09 7.39 -5.14
N GLY A 249 54.10 7.56 -6.02
CA GLY A 249 54.31 8.13 -7.35
C GLY A 249 54.65 9.62 -7.36
N THR A 250 54.19 10.40 -6.38
CA THR A 250 54.51 11.83 -6.25
C THR A 250 55.74 12.12 -5.38
N SER A 251 56.26 11.11 -4.69
CA SER A 251 57.44 11.21 -3.81
C SER A 251 58.75 10.78 -4.48
N ILE A 252 58.69 10.49 -5.79
CA ILE A 252 59.83 10.25 -6.71
C ILE A 252 60.01 11.50 -7.57
#